data_AF-A0A8X8YA85-F1
#
_entry.id   AF-A0A8X8YA85-F1
#
_cell.length_a   1.000
_cell.length_b   1.000
_cell.length_c   1.000
_cell.angle_alpha   90.00
_cell.angle_beta   90.00
_cell.angle_gamma   90.00
#
_symmetry.space_group_name_H-M   'P 1'
#
loop_
_entity.id
_entity.type
_entity.pdbx_description
1 polymer ?
#
loop_
_entity_poly.entity_id
_entity_poly.type
_entity_poly.pdbx_seq_one_letter_code
_entity_poly.pdbx_strand_id
1 'polypeptide(L)'
;MGVWALPKAITIKSQDFKDRGHIYRRDNNGTIALGEADVFSTKARIEVEHAKTDSKYVNLRFSYTNRYMHRTSDGSWAMAAVSTKPQEDLSDPFCTLFEPIKVDGDIFYLIHAQSGGRLVIDSASFLFFVEFDLTSTTRGYLSAVDFDSLVRLPVRGNLAFIGDNGKYLKAFTWFNNYFQLSSDIPNDTLSRHQVSEVADGHVRLTSIHWSVLWSLATSGWIFGNTTDLSNPNTLFWPIKINANTIALRAADGKFCQRRVTSNLANGSIGTEDTSLTKEAELQVLSTVTLHFRLRILLTHFIITFHQLVGD
;
A
#
# COMPACT_ATOMS: atom_id res chain seq x y z
N MET A 1 18.49 -20.87 -5.99
CA MET A 1 17.46 -20.25 -5.13
C MET A 1 17.18 -18.87 -5.70
N GLY A 2 15.91 -18.53 -5.96
CA GLY A 2 15.58 -17.21 -6.50
C GLY A 2 15.96 -16.12 -5.49
N VAL A 3 16.68 -15.11 -5.94
CA VAL A 3 17.00 -13.92 -5.14
C VAL A 3 15.67 -13.20 -4.88
N TRP A 4 15.33 -12.99 -3.61
CA TRP A 4 14.19 -12.14 -3.27
C TRP A 4 14.55 -10.70 -3.67
N ALA A 5 13.70 -10.08 -4.49
CA ALA A 5 13.88 -8.73 -4.99
C ALA A 5 12.77 -7.83 -4.45
N LEU A 6 13.16 -6.66 -3.97
CA LEU A 6 12.23 -5.59 -3.63
C LEU A 6 11.57 -5.03 -4.91
N PRO A 7 10.31 -4.56 -4.84
CA PRO A 7 9.72 -3.80 -5.94
C PRO A 7 10.56 -2.58 -6.30
N LYS A 8 10.43 -2.11 -7.56
CA LYS A 8 11.22 -0.98 -8.07
C LYS A 8 10.95 0.33 -7.35
N ALA A 9 9.71 0.55 -6.91
CA ALA A 9 9.33 1.68 -6.08
C ALA A 9 8.58 1.17 -4.87
N ILE A 10 8.99 1.59 -3.68
CA ILE A 10 8.41 1.14 -2.41
C ILE A 10 8.16 2.30 -1.45
N THR A 11 7.29 2.06 -0.46
CA THR A 11 7.42 2.70 0.86
C THR A 11 7.78 1.65 1.89
N ILE A 12 8.41 2.06 2.99
CA ILE A 12 8.84 1.13 4.04
C ILE A 12 8.11 1.48 5.35
N LYS A 13 7.61 0.45 6.04
CA LYS A 13 7.08 0.51 7.41
C LYS A 13 8.01 -0.22 8.38
N SER A 14 8.01 0.23 9.63
CA SER A 14 8.68 -0.46 10.73
C SER A 14 7.80 -1.55 11.33
N GLN A 15 8.36 -2.72 11.62
CA GLN A 15 7.68 -3.74 12.42
C GLN A 15 7.83 -3.51 13.93
N ASP A 16 8.84 -2.76 14.35
CA ASP A 16 9.03 -2.34 15.75
C ASP A 16 8.02 -1.25 16.15
N PHE A 17 7.59 -0.43 15.18
CA PHE A 17 6.72 0.74 15.38
C PHE A 17 5.59 0.81 14.34
N LYS A 18 4.72 -0.20 14.31
CA LYS A 18 3.72 -0.41 13.24
C LYS A 18 2.76 0.75 13.01
N ASP A 19 2.42 1.49 14.07
CA ASP A 19 1.42 2.56 14.04
C ASP A 19 2.02 3.95 13.78
N ARG A 20 3.33 4.05 13.52
CA ARG A 20 4.03 5.33 13.30
C ARG A 20 4.12 5.75 11.83
N GLY A 21 3.46 5.04 10.93
CA GLY A 21 3.46 5.33 9.49
C GLY A 21 4.70 4.81 8.77
N HIS A 22 5.16 5.56 7.78
CA HIS A 22 6.19 5.18 6.82
C HIS A 22 7.49 5.95 7.06
N ILE A 23 8.59 5.39 6.57
CA ILE A 23 9.86 6.10 6.56
C ILE A 23 9.85 7.21 5.51
N TYR A 24 10.48 8.32 5.81
CA TYR A 24 10.57 9.47 4.92
C TYR A 24 11.87 10.23 5.13
N ARG A 25 12.25 11.01 4.12
CA ARG A 25 13.38 11.93 4.20
C ARG A 25 12.93 13.26 4.81
N ARG A 26 13.60 13.73 5.87
CA ARG A 26 13.39 15.09 6.41
C ARG A 26 13.99 16.15 5.49
N ASP A 27 13.27 17.25 5.31
CA ASP A 27 13.68 18.32 4.38
C ASP A 27 14.89 19.11 4.88
N ASN A 28 15.03 19.29 6.20
CA ASN A 28 16.04 20.15 6.81
C ASN A 28 17.49 19.64 6.65
N ASN A 29 17.73 18.35 6.89
CA ASN A 29 19.07 17.76 6.91
C ASN A 29 19.16 16.44 6.11
N GLY A 30 18.07 16.01 5.48
CA GLY A 30 18.03 14.77 4.71
C GLY A 30 18.04 13.49 5.54
N THR A 31 18.01 13.57 6.89
CA THR A 31 17.95 12.38 7.75
C THR A 31 16.68 11.56 7.46
N ILE A 32 16.81 10.25 7.60
CA ILE A 32 15.70 9.32 7.38
C ILE A 32 15.00 9.06 8.71
N ALA A 33 13.72 9.39 8.75
CA ALA A 33 12.89 9.30 9.94
C ALA A 33 11.67 8.43 9.68
N LEU A 34 11.04 7.95 10.75
CA LEU A 34 9.74 7.31 10.74
C LEU A 34 8.66 8.33 11.13
N GLY A 35 7.56 8.43 10.37
CA GLY A 35 6.47 9.34 10.72
C GLY A 35 5.57 9.82 9.59
N GLU A 36 5.84 9.46 8.33
CA GLU A 36 4.97 9.88 7.22
C GLU A 36 3.69 9.06 7.24
N ALA A 37 2.55 9.71 7.46
CA ALA A 37 1.29 9.02 7.61
C ALA A 37 0.70 8.61 6.24
N ASP A 38 0.88 9.43 5.20
CA ASP A 38 0.33 9.17 3.88
C ASP A 38 1.24 8.22 3.08
N VAL A 39 0.79 6.99 2.83
CA VAL A 39 1.54 6.00 2.02
C VAL A 39 1.81 6.50 0.59
N PHE A 40 0.96 7.38 0.06
CA PHE A 40 1.11 7.94 -1.26
C PHE A 40 2.01 9.18 -1.28
N SER A 41 2.53 9.61 -0.12
CA SER A 41 3.44 10.74 -0.01
C SER A 41 4.69 10.49 -0.85
N THR A 42 5.01 11.42 -1.75
CA THR A 42 6.24 11.36 -2.53
C THR A 42 7.50 11.45 -1.66
N LYS A 43 7.38 11.93 -0.41
CA LYS A 43 8.47 11.96 0.58
C LYS A 43 8.81 10.59 1.15
N ALA A 44 7.85 9.65 1.14
CA ALA A 44 8.04 8.26 1.57
C ALA A 44 8.35 7.31 0.41
N ARG A 45 8.16 7.75 -0.84
CA ARG A 45 8.45 6.94 -2.04
C ARG A 45 9.95 6.79 -2.26
N ILE A 46 10.40 5.54 -2.28
CA ILE A 46 11.80 5.14 -2.46
C ILE A 46 11.91 4.34 -3.75
N GLU A 47 12.78 4.77 -4.65
CA GLU A 47 13.21 4.00 -5.81
C GLU A 47 14.31 3.03 -5.38
N VAL A 48 14.12 1.76 -5.71
CA VAL A 48 15.07 0.67 -5.47
C VAL A 48 15.85 0.42 -6.75
N GLU A 49 17.14 0.70 -6.71
CA GLU A 49 18.04 0.54 -7.86
C GLU A 49 19.07 -0.56 -7.55
N HIS A 50 19.01 -1.67 -8.27
CA HIS A 50 20.02 -2.73 -8.12
C HIS A 50 21.42 -2.19 -8.40
N ALA A 51 22.38 -2.59 -7.57
CA ALA A 51 23.77 -2.20 -7.74
C ALA A 51 24.34 -2.77 -9.05
N LYS A 52 25.28 -2.03 -9.65
CA LYS A 52 25.99 -2.49 -10.85
C LYS A 52 27.12 -3.47 -10.51
N THR A 53 27.67 -3.34 -9.32
CA THR A 53 28.77 -4.14 -8.79
C THR A 53 28.35 -5.55 -8.39
N ASP A 54 27.23 -5.69 -7.65
CA ASP A 54 26.70 -6.98 -7.23
C ASP A 54 25.16 -6.91 -7.08
N SER A 55 24.46 -7.81 -7.79
CA SER A 55 23.00 -7.87 -7.81
C SER A 55 22.31 -8.08 -6.47
N LYS A 56 23.03 -8.57 -5.44
CA LYS A 56 22.47 -8.72 -4.09
C LYS A 56 22.28 -7.37 -3.36
N TYR A 57 23.00 -6.33 -3.78
CA TYR A 57 22.90 -5.01 -3.19
C TYR A 57 21.93 -4.12 -3.97
N VAL A 58 21.34 -3.17 -3.24
CA VAL A 58 20.49 -2.12 -3.79
C VAL A 58 20.92 -0.76 -3.28
N ASN A 59 20.70 0.25 -4.11
CA ASN A 59 20.70 1.64 -3.75
C ASN A 59 19.25 2.07 -3.45
N LEU A 60 19.05 2.82 -2.38
CA LEU A 60 17.74 3.34 -1.99
C LEU A 60 17.71 4.85 -2.21
N ARG A 61 16.92 5.29 -3.19
CA ARG A 61 16.82 6.70 -3.59
C ARG A 61 15.46 7.27 -3.26
N PHE A 62 15.42 8.36 -2.49
CA PHE A 62 14.16 9.05 -2.21
C PHE A 62 13.71 9.84 -3.43
N SER A 63 12.52 9.50 -3.93
CA SER A 63 12.04 9.94 -5.26
C SER A 63 11.87 11.45 -5.36
N TYR A 64 11.32 12.06 -4.30
CA TYR A 64 11.01 13.49 -4.28
C TYR A 64 12.26 14.37 -4.45
N THR A 65 13.38 14.00 -3.83
CA THR A 65 14.61 14.80 -3.85
C THR A 65 15.69 14.23 -4.77
N ASN A 66 15.45 13.06 -5.35
CA ASN A 66 16.41 12.32 -6.16
C ASN A 66 17.74 12.07 -5.42
N ARG A 67 17.68 11.76 -4.11
CA ARG A 67 18.86 11.57 -3.26
C ARG A 67 18.99 10.14 -2.74
N TYR A 68 20.21 9.62 -2.79
CA TYR A 68 20.57 8.29 -2.32
C TYR A 68 20.90 8.30 -0.83
N MET A 69 20.43 7.27 -0.14
CA MET A 69 20.65 7.04 1.28
C MET A 69 22.07 6.53 1.55
N HIS A 70 22.75 7.14 2.52
CA HIS A 70 24.00 6.65 3.12
C HIS A 70 24.09 7.12 4.58
N ARG A 71 25.10 6.67 5.32
CA ARG A 71 25.31 7.11 6.71
C ARG A 71 25.76 8.58 6.78
N THR A 72 25.44 9.27 7.88
CA THR A 72 25.91 10.62 8.18
C THR A 72 27.42 10.64 8.48
N SER A 73 28.05 11.79 8.29
CA SER A 73 29.49 11.99 8.55
C SER A 73 29.83 12.30 10.01
N ASP A 74 28.82 12.52 10.86
CA ASP A 74 28.98 12.96 12.26
C ASP A 74 29.30 11.83 13.25
N GLY A 75 29.48 10.60 12.75
CA GLY A 75 29.81 9.43 13.56
C GLY A 75 28.63 8.84 14.34
N SER A 76 27.43 9.41 14.25
CA SER A 76 26.22 8.90 14.91
C SER A 76 25.69 7.59 14.31
N TRP A 77 26.19 7.20 13.14
CA TRP A 77 25.67 6.10 12.32
C TRP A 77 24.22 6.28 11.88
N ALA A 78 23.66 7.48 12.02
CA ALA A 78 22.37 7.83 11.45
C ALA A 78 22.39 7.76 9.92
N MET A 79 21.23 7.55 9.31
CA MET A 79 21.07 7.49 7.86
C MET A 79 20.51 8.81 7.33
N ALA A 80 21.02 9.25 6.18
CA ALA A 80 20.53 10.42 5.47
C ALA A 80 20.53 10.18 3.95
N ALA A 81 19.50 10.69 3.27
CA ALA A 81 19.45 10.73 1.81
C ALA A 81 19.88 12.09 1.30
N VAL A 82 21.19 12.25 1.03
CA VAL A 82 21.76 13.52 0.55
C VAL A 82 22.62 13.38 -0.70
N SER A 83 23.13 12.18 -1.00
CA SER A 83 23.98 11.96 -2.18
C SER A 83 23.19 12.09 -3.49
N THR A 84 23.78 12.72 -4.51
CA THR A 84 23.20 12.86 -5.86
C THR A 84 23.46 11.66 -6.76
N LYS A 85 24.35 10.75 -6.36
CA LYS A 85 24.80 9.60 -7.15
C LYS A 85 24.96 8.38 -6.25
N PRO A 86 24.79 7.15 -6.78
CA PRO A 86 25.17 5.96 -6.04
C PRO A 86 26.69 5.95 -5.81
N GLN A 87 27.12 5.47 -4.65
CA GLN A 87 28.50 5.16 -4.31
C GLN A 87 28.58 3.68 -3.93
N GLU A 88 29.18 2.88 -4.80
CA GLU A 88 29.21 1.42 -4.69
C GLU A 88 30.56 0.88 -4.15
N ASP A 89 31.53 1.75 -3.88
CA ASP A 89 32.77 1.36 -3.22
C ASP A 89 32.50 0.99 -1.75
N LEU A 90 32.71 -0.28 -1.41
CA LEU A 90 32.53 -0.79 -0.05
C LEU A 90 33.58 -0.27 0.94
N SER A 91 34.64 0.40 0.49
CA SER A 91 35.60 1.08 1.36
C SER A 91 35.23 2.54 1.66
N ASP A 92 34.32 3.14 0.88
CA ASP A 92 33.89 4.53 1.06
C ASP A 92 32.90 4.62 2.23
N PRO A 93 33.16 5.44 3.27
CA PRO A 93 32.23 5.62 4.38
C PRO A 93 30.85 6.16 3.98
N PHE A 94 30.67 6.68 2.76
CA PHE A 94 29.41 7.15 2.20
C PHE A 94 28.83 6.20 1.15
N CYS A 95 29.26 4.93 1.15
CA CYS A 95 28.63 3.86 0.40
C CYS A 95 27.09 3.90 0.54
N THR A 96 26.39 3.75 -0.58
CA THR A 96 24.92 3.82 -0.65
C THR A 96 24.27 2.44 -0.78
N LEU A 97 25.06 1.37 -0.65
CA LEU A 97 24.62 0.00 -0.86
C LEU A 97 24.02 -0.60 0.41
N PHE A 98 22.89 -1.28 0.22
CA PHE A 98 22.21 -2.08 1.24
C PHE A 98 21.94 -3.49 0.72
N GLU A 99 22.07 -4.48 1.59
CA GLU A 99 21.64 -5.85 1.34
C GLU A 99 20.28 -6.07 1.99
N PRO A 100 19.19 -6.23 1.21
CA PRO A 100 17.89 -6.58 1.74
C PRO A 100 17.82 -8.08 2.01
N ILE A 101 17.56 -8.47 3.25
CA ILE A 101 17.48 -9.87 3.67
C ILE A 101 16.02 -10.23 4.01
N LYS A 102 15.44 -11.16 3.23
CA LYS A 102 14.08 -11.65 3.46
C LYS A 102 14.02 -12.46 4.75
N VAL A 103 12.95 -12.26 5.53
CA VAL A 103 12.63 -13.07 6.71
C VAL A 103 11.46 -13.99 6.41
N ASP A 104 10.28 -13.43 6.18
CA ASP A 104 9.04 -14.14 5.89
C ASP A 104 8.03 -13.21 5.22
N GLY A 105 7.22 -13.72 4.29
CA GLY A 105 6.24 -12.91 3.56
C GLY A 105 6.85 -11.62 2.97
N ASP A 106 6.35 -10.47 3.44
CA ASP A 106 6.82 -9.12 3.08
C ASP A 106 7.80 -8.52 4.11
N ILE A 107 8.19 -9.30 5.12
CA ILE A 107 9.09 -8.89 6.21
C ILE A 107 10.54 -9.12 5.80
N PHE A 108 11.36 -8.11 6.06
CA PHE A 108 12.80 -8.12 5.77
C PHE A 108 13.57 -7.20 6.72
N TYR A 109 14.90 -7.19 6.61
CA TYR A 109 15.74 -6.14 7.19
C TYR A 109 16.81 -5.72 6.18
N LEU A 110 17.45 -4.57 6.44
CA LEU A 110 18.50 -4.03 5.60
C LEU A 110 19.84 -4.09 6.33
N ILE A 111 20.87 -4.61 5.67
CA ILE A 111 22.26 -4.51 6.11
C ILE A 111 22.94 -3.40 5.30
N HIS A 112 23.61 -2.47 5.96
CA HIS A 112 24.45 -1.48 5.30
C HIS A 112 25.73 -2.15 4.79
N ALA A 113 25.96 -2.18 3.48
CA ALA A 113 26.96 -3.04 2.88
C ALA A 113 28.39 -2.70 3.33
N GLN A 114 28.71 -1.42 3.49
CA GLN A 114 30.06 -0.98 3.89
C GLN A 114 30.41 -1.36 5.33
N SER A 115 29.46 -1.29 6.26
CA SER A 115 29.74 -1.53 7.68
C SER A 115 29.34 -2.93 8.16
N GLY A 116 28.49 -3.63 7.40
CA GLY A 116 27.90 -4.91 7.80
C GLY A 116 26.84 -4.82 8.91
N GLY A 117 26.56 -3.62 9.42
CA GLY A 117 25.57 -3.40 10.47
C GLY A 117 24.14 -3.35 9.94
N ARG A 118 23.17 -3.63 10.80
CA ARG A 118 21.74 -3.66 10.45
C ARG A 118 21.11 -2.28 10.65
N LEU A 119 20.23 -1.90 9.73
CA LEU A 119 19.41 -0.70 9.89
C LEU A 119 18.32 -0.96 10.94
N VAL A 120 18.25 -0.08 11.93
CA VAL A 120 17.22 -0.07 12.97
C VAL A 120 16.69 1.34 13.17
N ILE A 121 15.58 1.46 13.89
CA ILE A 121 14.99 2.75 14.25
C ILE A 121 15.26 3.01 15.73
N ASP A 122 15.76 4.21 16.03
CA ASP A 122 15.96 4.66 17.41
C ASP A 122 14.62 5.02 18.03
N SER A 123 14.32 4.46 19.21
CA SER A 123 13.03 4.68 19.89
C SER A 123 12.84 6.11 20.40
N ALA A 124 13.92 6.87 20.61
CA ALA A 124 13.84 8.23 21.12
C ALA A 124 13.66 9.26 19.99
N SER A 125 14.46 9.15 18.94
CA SER A 125 14.52 10.11 17.82
C SER A 125 13.68 9.70 16.60
N PHE A 126 13.30 8.42 16.51
CA PHE A 126 12.66 7.80 15.35
C PHE A 126 13.46 7.94 14.06
N LEU A 127 14.79 8.03 14.17
CA LEU A 127 15.71 8.06 13.06
C LEU A 127 16.22 6.65 12.72
N PHE A 128 16.49 6.44 11.44
CA PHE A 128 17.24 5.28 10.99
C PHE A 128 18.71 5.44 11.35
N PHE A 129 19.31 4.37 11.88
CA PHE A 129 20.74 4.29 12.12
C PHE A 129 21.23 2.84 11.94
N VAL A 130 22.55 2.68 11.86
CA VAL A 130 23.21 1.37 11.78
C VAL A 130 23.53 0.87 13.18
N GLU A 131 23.06 -0.34 13.51
CA GLU A 131 23.32 -1.04 14.77
C GLU A 131 24.18 -2.29 14.50
N PHE A 132 25.12 -2.54 15.40
CA PHE A 132 26.04 -3.69 15.33
C PHE A 132 25.70 -4.74 16.38
N ASP A 133 25.24 -4.30 17.56
CA ASP A 133 24.97 -5.17 18.69
C ASP A 133 23.46 -5.29 18.92
N LEU A 134 22.84 -6.19 18.17
CA LEU A 134 21.41 -6.43 18.27
C LEU A 134 21.08 -7.21 19.55
N THR A 135 20.34 -6.57 20.46
CA THR A 135 19.76 -7.21 21.65
C THR A 135 18.59 -8.14 21.34
N SER A 136 18.00 -8.03 20.15
CA SER A 136 16.92 -8.87 19.64
C SER A 136 17.11 -9.13 18.16
N THR A 137 16.85 -10.37 17.73
CA THR A 137 16.96 -10.79 16.32
C THR A 137 15.89 -10.17 15.42
N THR A 138 14.77 -9.75 15.98
CA THR A 138 13.64 -9.12 15.26
C THR A 138 13.76 -7.61 15.13
N ARG A 139 14.71 -6.99 15.85
CA ARG A 139 14.91 -5.53 15.81
C ARG A 139 15.36 -5.12 14.41
N GLY A 140 14.77 -4.04 13.90
CA GLY A 140 15.02 -3.56 12.54
C GLY A 140 14.28 -4.34 11.46
N TYR A 141 13.26 -5.14 11.82
CA TYR A 141 12.35 -5.72 10.84
C TYR A 141 11.48 -4.63 10.21
N LEU A 142 11.35 -4.74 8.89
CA LEU A 142 10.68 -3.80 8.01
C LEU A 142 9.68 -4.55 7.16
N SER A 143 8.69 -3.84 6.64
CA SER A 143 7.90 -4.31 5.50
C SER A 143 7.84 -3.25 4.41
N ALA A 144 7.70 -3.69 3.17
CA ALA A 144 7.60 -2.80 2.02
C ALA A 144 6.20 -2.86 1.44
N VAL A 145 5.70 -1.70 1.04
CA VAL A 145 4.52 -1.59 0.17
C VAL A 145 5.03 -1.33 -1.23
N ASP A 146 4.64 -2.16 -2.20
CA ASP A 146 4.87 -1.90 -3.62
C ASP A 146 4.10 -0.65 -4.03
N PHE A 147 4.83 0.42 -4.32
CA PHE A 147 4.26 1.73 -4.63
C PHE A 147 3.45 1.69 -5.93
N ASP A 148 3.86 0.88 -6.91
CA ASP A 148 3.18 0.79 -8.20
C ASP A 148 1.87 -0.02 -8.12
N SER A 149 1.71 -0.81 -7.06
CA SER A 149 0.47 -1.54 -6.74
C SER A 149 -0.59 -0.67 -6.06
N LEU A 150 -0.22 0.52 -5.57
CA LEU A 150 -1.14 1.42 -4.87
C LEU A 150 -2.20 1.99 -5.81
N VAL A 151 -3.40 2.19 -5.29
CA VAL A 151 -4.51 2.84 -6.00
C VAL A 151 -5.26 3.79 -5.08
N ARG A 152 -5.47 5.03 -5.55
CA ARG A 152 -6.41 5.97 -4.93
C ARG A 152 -7.79 5.76 -5.54
N LEU A 153 -8.77 5.45 -4.69
CA LEU A 153 -10.15 5.31 -5.15
C LEU A 153 -10.81 6.69 -5.20
N PRO A 154 -11.76 6.95 -6.13
CA PRO A 154 -12.40 8.25 -6.21
C PRO A 154 -13.25 8.54 -4.96
N VAL A 155 -12.71 9.36 -4.04
CA VAL A 155 -13.38 9.76 -2.79
C VAL A 155 -14.54 10.73 -3.00
N ARG A 156 -14.61 11.39 -4.18
CA ARG A 156 -15.67 12.33 -4.53
C ARG A 156 -16.72 11.63 -5.38
N GLY A 157 -17.92 11.49 -4.83
CA GLY A 157 -19.07 10.89 -5.53
C GLY A 157 -19.32 9.45 -5.12
N ASN A 158 -20.20 8.79 -5.86
CA ASN A 158 -20.52 7.39 -5.60
C ASN A 158 -19.73 6.49 -6.55
N LEU A 159 -19.41 5.30 -6.06
CA LEU A 159 -18.74 4.24 -6.77
C LEU A 159 -19.72 3.11 -7.03
N ALA A 160 -19.51 2.42 -8.14
CA ALA A 160 -20.09 1.12 -8.41
C ALA A 160 -18.94 0.13 -8.69
N PHE A 161 -19.13 -1.12 -8.25
CA PHE A 161 -18.18 -2.21 -8.49
C PHE A 161 -18.83 -3.22 -9.42
N ILE A 162 -18.07 -3.71 -10.41
CA ILE A 162 -18.48 -4.81 -11.28
C ILE A 162 -17.54 -5.98 -11.03
N GLY A 163 -18.11 -7.15 -10.73
CA GLY A 163 -17.34 -8.37 -10.51
C GLY A 163 -16.95 -9.07 -11.81
N ASP A 164 -16.22 -10.17 -11.66
CA ASP A 164 -15.81 -11.04 -12.76
C ASP A 164 -16.99 -11.58 -13.59
N ASN A 165 -18.16 -11.73 -12.98
CA ASN A 165 -19.39 -12.18 -13.62
C ASN A 165 -20.12 -11.08 -14.41
N GLY A 166 -19.54 -9.88 -14.52
CA GLY A 166 -20.10 -8.74 -15.24
C GLY A 166 -21.28 -8.06 -14.54
N LYS A 167 -21.62 -8.47 -13.30
CA LYS A 167 -22.73 -7.89 -12.54
C LYS A 167 -22.25 -6.81 -11.59
N TYR A 168 -23.10 -5.82 -11.37
CA TYR A 168 -22.88 -4.78 -10.37
C TYR A 168 -23.09 -5.33 -8.95
N LEU A 169 -22.22 -4.89 -8.05
CA LEU A 169 -22.29 -5.21 -6.63
C LEU A 169 -23.37 -4.38 -5.94
N LYS A 170 -24.45 -5.04 -5.53
CA LYS A 170 -25.60 -4.42 -4.87
C LYS A 170 -25.73 -4.82 -3.41
N ALA A 171 -26.39 -3.97 -2.64
CA ALA A 171 -26.97 -4.32 -1.36
C ALA A 171 -28.05 -5.41 -1.55
N PHE A 172 -27.95 -6.49 -0.76
CA PHE A 172 -28.90 -7.60 -0.73
C PHE A 172 -29.12 -8.07 0.71
N THR A 173 -30.36 -8.00 1.20
CA THR A 173 -30.72 -8.49 2.54
C THR A 173 -31.35 -9.86 2.46
N TRP A 174 -30.81 -10.80 3.23
CA TRP A 174 -31.43 -12.10 3.48
C TRP A 174 -31.45 -12.39 4.98
N PHE A 175 -30.45 -13.08 5.53
CA PHE A 175 -30.24 -13.20 6.98
C PHE A 175 -29.36 -12.09 7.57
N ASN A 176 -28.47 -11.56 6.74
CA ASN A 176 -27.61 -10.42 7.03
C ASN A 176 -27.67 -9.47 5.83
N ASN A 177 -26.98 -8.35 5.93
CA ASN A 177 -26.81 -7.39 4.84
C ASN A 177 -25.59 -7.78 4.01
N TYR A 178 -25.81 -8.56 2.94
CA TYR A 178 -24.77 -9.03 2.02
C TYR A 178 -24.55 -8.03 0.89
N PHE A 179 -23.34 -8.02 0.33
CA PHE A 179 -23.06 -7.36 -0.94
C PHE A 179 -22.99 -8.41 -2.04
N GLN A 180 -23.93 -8.38 -2.99
CA GLN A 180 -24.10 -9.42 -4.02
C GLN A 180 -23.83 -8.90 -5.42
N LEU A 181 -23.02 -9.64 -6.19
CA LEU A 181 -22.73 -9.37 -7.60
C LEU A 181 -23.85 -9.93 -8.48
N SER A 182 -25.00 -9.27 -8.48
CA SER A 182 -26.21 -9.76 -9.16
C SER A 182 -27.03 -8.68 -9.88
N SER A 183 -26.69 -7.39 -9.76
CA SER A 183 -27.44 -6.34 -10.46
C SER A 183 -26.97 -6.18 -11.91
N ASP A 184 -27.92 -6.09 -12.84
CA ASP A 184 -27.69 -5.75 -14.25
C ASP A 184 -27.90 -4.27 -14.54
N ILE A 185 -28.29 -3.47 -13.54
CA ILE A 185 -28.74 -2.09 -13.73
C ILE A 185 -27.57 -1.13 -13.45
N PRO A 186 -27.06 -0.42 -14.47
CA PRO A 186 -26.10 0.66 -14.25
C PRO A 186 -26.72 1.76 -13.39
N ASN A 187 -25.98 2.28 -12.42
CA ASN A 187 -26.42 3.32 -11.46
C ASN A 187 -27.60 2.93 -10.54
N ASP A 188 -27.87 1.63 -10.37
CA ASP A 188 -28.78 1.09 -9.35
C ASP A 188 -28.50 1.72 -7.98
N THR A 189 -29.53 2.24 -7.31
CA THR A 189 -29.40 2.87 -5.99
C THR A 189 -28.84 1.91 -4.95
N LEU A 190 -29.09 0.61 -5.11
CA LEU A 190 -28.53 -0.45 -4.25
C LEU A 190 -27.06 -0.74 -4.54
N SER A 191 -26.54 -0.34 -5.70
CA SER A 191 -25.16 -0.60 -6.12
C SER A 191 -24.23 0.60 -5.91
N ARG A 192 -24.69 1.62 -5.18
CA ARG A 192 -23.92 2.83 -4.90
C ARG A 192 -23.18 2.71 -3.58
N HIS A 193 -21.88 2.97 -3.65
CA HIS A 193 -20.98 2.94 -2.52
C HIS A 193 -20.21 4.25 -2.42
N GLN A 194 -19.70 4.58 -1.24
CA GLN A 194 -18.75 5.68 -1.04
C GLN A 194 -17.46 5.12 -0.48
N VAL A 195 -16.38 5.85 -0.69
CA VAL A 195 -15.06 5.50 -0.16
C VAL A 195 -14.53 6.65 0.69
N SER A 196 -13.94 6.31 1.83
CA SER A 196 -13.07 7.21 2.58
C SER A 196 -11.67 6.60 2.65
N GLU A 197 -10.67 7.42 2.36
CA GLU A 197 -9.26 7.03 2.43
C GLU A 197 -8.74 7.14 3.87
N VAL A 198 -7.86 6.22 4.24
CA VAL A 198 -7.04 6.28 5.44
C VAL A 198 -5.61 6.57 4.98
N ALA A 199 -4.90 7.43 5.73
CA ALA A 199 -3.57 7.90 5.33
C ALA A 199 -2.60 6.73 5.04
N ASP A 200 -2.69 5.65 5.80
CA ASP A 200 -1.79 4.51 5.66
C ASP A 200 -2.00 3.67 4.40
N GLY A 201 -3.00 4.00 3.57
CA GLY A 201 -3.36 3.36 2.30
C GLY A 201 -4.64 2.55 2.33
N HIS A 202 -5.17 2.21 3.51
CA HIS A 202 -6.44 1.52 3.59
C HIS A 202 -7.60 2.42 3.17
N VAL A 203 -8.72 1.80 2.84
CA VAL A 203 -9.98 2.47 2.58
C VAL A 203 -11.08 1.89 3.45
N ARG A 204 -12.10 2.70 3.72
CA ARG A 204 -13.40 2.25 4.20
C ARG A 204 -14.44 2.44 3.12
N LEU A 205 -15.23 1.41 2.89
CA LEU A 205 -16.31 1.42 1.91
C LEU A 205 -17.65 1.52 2.65
N THR A 206 -18.53 2.39 2.17
CA THR A 206 -19.85 2.62 2.76
C THR A 206 -20.92 2.29 1.74
N SER A 207 -21.87 1.42 2.11
CA SER A 207 -23.11 1.23 1.36
C SER A 207 -23.98 2.46 1.54
N ILE A 208 -24.32 3.16 0.45
CA ILE A 208 -25.22 4.31 0.53
C ILE A 208 -26.64 3.87 0.86
N HIS A 209 -27.04 2.69 0.38
CA HIS A 209 -28.40 2.19 0.60
C HIS A 209 -28.70 2.00 2.09
N TRP A 210 -27.75 1.46 2.85
CA TRP A 210 -27.91 1.20 4.28
C TRP A 210 -27.26 2.25 5.18
N SER A 211 -26.44 3.15 4.62
CA SER A 211 -25.61 4.10 5.38
C SER A 211 -24.68 3.41 6.40
N VAL A 212 -24.07 2.30 6.01
CA VAL A 212 -23.20 1.45 6.84
C VAL A 212 -21.93 1.06 6.11
N LEU A 213 -20.89 0.80 6.89
CA LEU A 213 -19.58 0.33 6.42
C LEU A 213 -19.66 -1.13 5.97
N TRP A 214 -18.86 -1.45 4.98
CA TRP A 214 -18.46 -2.82 4.69
C TRP A 214 -17.58 -3.31 5.84
N SER A 215 -17.85 -4.51 6.35
CA SER A 215 -17.06 -5.14 7.40
C SER A 215 -16.87 -6.61 7.12
N LEU A 216 -15.65 -7.08 7.30
CA LEU A 216 -15.34 -8.50 7.39
C LEU A 216 -15.97 -9.10 8.66
N ALA A 217 -16.67 -10.22 8.49
CA ALA A 217 -17.19 -11.04 9.57
C ALA A 217 -16.28 -12.24 9.84
N THR A 218 -16.38 -12.83 11.04
CA THR A 218 -15.63 -14.04 11.43
C THR A 218 -15.91 -15.25 10.53
N SER A 219 -17.04 -15.25 9.82
CA SER A 219 -17.41 -16.27 8.83
C SER A 219 -16.76 -16.08 7.45
N GLY A 220 -15.92 -15.04 7.29
CA GLY A 220 -15.31 -14.66 6.02
C GLY A 220 -16.26 -13.96 5.06
N TRP A 221 -17.45 -13.56 5.49
CA TRP A 221 -18.36 -12.75 4.65
C TRP A 221 -18.10 -11.27 4.84
N ILE A 222 -18.32 -10.46 3.79
CA ILE A 222 -18.36 -9.01 3.92
C ILE A 222 -19.81 -8.56 4.08
N PHE A 223 -20.13 -7.95 5.21
CA PHE A 223 -21.46 -7.44 5.52
C PHE A 223 -21.51 -5.92 5.58
N GLY A 224 -22.69 -5.36 5.34
CA GLY A 224 -23.03 -3.96 5.59
C GLY A 224 -23.84 -3.81 6.88
N ASN A 225 -23.21 -3.87 8.05
CA ASN A 225 -23.93 -3.95 9.33
C ASN A 225 -23.39 -3.07 10.45
N THR A 226 -22.37 -2.23 10.21
CA THR A 226 -21.76 -1.40 11.25
C THR A 226 -21.49 0.02 10.76
N THR A 227 -21.50 0.97 11.69
CA THR A 227 -21.04 2.36 11.49
C THR A 227 -19.80 2.67 12.31
N ASP A 228 -19.26 1.68 13.01
CA ASP A 228 -18.11 1.84 13.91
C ASP A 228 -16.80 1.97 13.11
N LEU A 229 -16.27 3.20 13.08
CA LEU A 229 -14.99 3.51 12.43
C LEU A 229 -13.78 2.94 13.19
N SER A 230 -13.92 2.57 14.46
CA SER A 230 -12.83 1.96 15.24
C SER A 230 -12.66 0.48 14.93
N ASN A 231 -13.65 -0.16 14.29
CA ASN A 231 -13.59 -1.58 13.93
C ASN A 231 -12.56 -1.82 12.81
N PRO A 232 -11.46 -2.56 13.07
CA PRO A 232 -10.42 -2.81 12.08
C PRO A 232 -10.91 -3.67 10.91
N ASN A 233 -11.99 -4.44 11.09
CA ASN A 233 -12.58 -5.25 10.01
C ASN A 233 -13.28 -4.42 8.93
N THR A 234 -13.36 -3.09 9.10
CA THR A 234 -13.88 -2.15 8.10
C THR A 234 -12.79 -1.64 7.15
N LEU A 235 -11.52 -1.95 7.43
CA LEU A 235 -10.37 -1.54 6.62
C LEU A 235 -10.12 -2.54 5.49
N PHE A 236 -9.99 -2.01 4.28
CA PHE A 236 -9.63 -2.77 3.10
C PHE A 236 -8.41 -2.15 2.44
N TRP A 237 -7.50 -2.98 1.96
CA TRP A 237 -6.31 -2.55 1.23
C TRP A 237 -6.57 -2.73 -0.27
N PRO A 238 -6.73 -1.64 -1.04
CA PRO A 238 -6.97 -1.76 -2.47
C PRO A 238 -5.64 -1.99 -3.21
N ILE A 239 -5.64 -2.92 -4.16
CA ILE A 239 -4.49 -3.27 -4.99
C ILE A 239 -4.84 -3.07 -6.45
N LYS A 240 -3.99 -2.34 -7.16
CA LYS A 240 -4.12 -2.14 -8.61
C LYS A 240 -3.83 -3.44 -9.35
N ILE A 241 -4.78 -3.87 -10.19
CA ILE A 241 -4.56 -4.99 -11.14
C ILE A 241 -4.24 -4.43 -12.52
N ASN A 242 -5.06 -3.49 -13.00
CA ASN A 242 -4.83 -2.76 -14.24
C ASN A 242 -5.51 -1.38 -14.16
N ALA A 243 -5.79 -0.74 -15.30
CA ALA A 243 -6.25 0.65 -15.34
C ALA A 243 -7.57 0.91 -14.58
N ASN A 244 -8.55 0.01 -14.63
CA ASN A 244 -9.86 0.18 -13.98
C ASN A 244 -10.26 -1.00 -13.09
N THR A 245 -9.44 -2.04 -13.00
CA THR A 245 -9.65 -3.19 -12.13
C THR A 245 -8.74 -3.13 -10.92
N ILE A 246 -9.34 -3.34 -9.75
CA ILE A 246 -8.65 -3.50 -8.47
C ILE A 246 -8.96 -4.88 -7.87
N ALA A 247 -8.22 -5.24 -6.84
CA ALA A 247 -8.64 -6.19 -5.83
C ALA A 247 -8.68 -5.50 -4.46
N LEU A 248 -9.44 -6.04 -3.52
CA LEU A 248 -9.52 -5.55 -2.15
C LEU A 248 -9.02 -6.64 -1.21
N ARG A 249 -7.99 -6.38 -0.42
CA ARG A 249 -7.54 -7.28 0.64
C ARG A 249 -8.17 -6.85 1.97
N ALA A 250 -8.79 -7.78 2.69
CA ALA A 250 -9.45 -7.52 3.96
C ALA A 250 -8.47 -7.70 5.14
N ALA A 251 -8.98 -7.46 6.37
CA ALA A 251 -8.20 -7.50 7.60
C ALA A 251 -7.59 -8.89 7.93
N ASP A 252 -8.15 -9.97 7.40
CA ASP A 252 -7.60 -11.34 7.53
C ASP A 252 -6.45 -11.62 6.54
N GLY A 253 -6.03 -10.63 5.74
CA GLY A 253 -4.98 -10.76 4.74
C GLY A 253 -5.41 -11.45 3.45
N LYS A 254 -6.68 -11.82 3.31
CA LYS A 254 -7.24 -12.47 2.13
C LYS A 254 -7.92 -11.48 1.19
N PHE A 255 -8.09 -11.87 -0.06
CA PHE A 255 -8.80 -11.05 -1.04
C PHE A 255 -10.31 -11.23 -0.92
N CYS A 256 -11.04 -10.11 -0.99
CA CYS A 256 -12.47 -10.09 -1.19
C CYS A 256 -12.78 -10.63 -2.59
N GLN A 257 -13.56 -11.70 -2.67
CA GLN A 257 -13.95 -12.34 -3.91
C GLN A 257 -15.42 -12.75 -3.93
N ARG A 258 -15.97 -12.90 -5.13
CA ARG A 258 -17.31 -13.46 -5.33
C ARG A 258 -17.34 -14.91 -4.87
N ARG A 259 -18.14 -15.22 -3.86
CA ARG A 259 -18.31 -16.59 -3.37
C ARG A 259 -19.47 -17.29 -4.08
N VAL A 260 -19.30 -18.58 -4.34
CA VAL A 260 -20.35 -19.44 -4.89
C VAL A 260 -20.92 -20.29 -3.76
N THR A 261 -22.22 -20.25 -3.57
CA THR A 261 -22.92 -21.02 -2.53
C THR A 261 -24.22 -21.59 -3.08
N SER A 262 -24.82 -22.55 -2.37
CA SER A 262 -26.11 -23.16 -2.74
C SER A 262 -27.33 -22.36 -2.27
N ASN A 263 -27.14 -21.23 -1.59
CA ASN A 263 -28.21 -20.47 -0.94
C ASN A 263 -28.37 -19.06 -1.56
N LEU A 264 -29.26 -18.24 -0.98
CA LEU A 264 -29.53 -16.90 -1.53
C LEU A 264 -28.35 -15.93 -1.44
N ALA A 265 -27.32 -16.22 -0.63
CA ALA A 265 -26.08 -15.45 -0.61
C ALA A 265 -25.12 -15.80 -1.76
N ASN A 266 -25.52 -16.67 -2.70
CA ASN A 266 -24.71 -17.01 -3.86
C ASN A 266 -24.34 -15.75 -4.65
N GLY A 267 -23.07 -15.60 -5.02
CA GLY A 267 -22.56 -14.41 -5.69
C GLY A 267 -22.29 -13.23 -4.77
N SER A 268 -22.41 -13.38 -3.44
CA SER A 268 -21.99 -12.37 -2.49
C SER A 268 -20.48 -12.35 -2.27
N ILE A 269 -19.94 -11.21 -1.88
CA ILE A 269 -18.50 -11.06 -1.61
C ILE A 269 -18.12 -11.55 -0.21
N GLY A 270 -16.99 -12.22 -0.13
CA GLY A 270 -16.35 -12.67 1.10
C GLY A 270 -14.86 -12.91 0.86
N THR A 271 -14.15 -13.37 1.88
CA THR A 271 -12.74 -13.73 1.82
C THR A 271 -12.57 -15.25 1.81
N GLU A 272 -11.59 -15.74 1.06
CA GLU A 272 -11.35 -17.19 0.94
C GLU A 272 -9.86 -17.47 0.70
N ASP A 273 -9.26 -16.85 -0.31
CA ASP A 273 -7.87 -17.05 -0.71
C ASP A 273 -6.96 -15.85 -0.43
N THR A 274 -5.69 -16.12 -0.13
CA THR A 274 -4.62 -15.12 -0.04
C THR A 274 -4.00 -14.81 -1.41
N SER A 275 -4.24 -15.67 -2.40
CA SER A 275 -3.80 -15.46 -3.78
C SER A 275 -4.88 -14.71 -4.56
N LEU A 276 -4.46 -13.87 -5.50
CA LEU A 276 -5.38 -13.15 -6.36
C LEU A 276 -6.06 -14.13 -7.34
N THR A 277 -7.38 -14.23 -7.25
CA THR A 277 -8.23 -15.03 -8.14
C THR A 277 -8.97 -14.13 -9.13
N LYS A 278 -9.63 -14.73 -10.12
CA LYS A 278 -10.44 -13.96 -11.07
C LYS A 278 -11.66 -13.33 -10.37
N GLU A 279 -12.24 -14.06 -9.43
CA GLU A 279 -13.40 -13.67 -8.63
C GLU A 279 -13.11 -12.51 -7.66
N ALA A 280 -11.84 -12.23 -7.39
CA ALA A 280 -11.38 -11.10 -6.60
C ALA A 280 -11.24 -9.79 -7.41
N GLU A 281 -11.30 -9.87 -8.75
CA GLU A 281 -11.21 -8.70 -9.61
C GLU A 281 -12.50 -7.87 -9.58
N LEU A 282 -12.38 -6.60 -9.21
CA LEU A 282 -13.46 -5.63 -9.18
C LEU A 282 -13.13 -4.47 -10.10
N GLN A 283 -13.94 -4.27 -11.14
CA GLN A 283 -13.87 -3.04 -11.93
C GLN A 283 -14.52 -1.89 -11.13
N VAL A 284 -13.84 -0.75 -11.08
CA VAL A 284 -14.31 0.44 -10.36
C VAL A 284 -14.87 1.44 -11.35
N LEU A 285 -16.11 1.87 -11.13
CA LEU A 285 -16.75 2.93 -11.89
C LEU A 285 -17.11 4.09 -10.97
N SER A 286 -16.62 5.28 -11.28
CA SER A 286 -17.13 6.51 -10.65
C SER A 286 -18.46 6.87 -11.29
N THR A 287 -19.53 6.86 -10.51
CA THR A 287 -20.82 7.37 -10.97
C THR A 287 -20.82 8.88 -10.73
N VAL A 288 -20.23 9.62 -11.66
CA VAL A 288 -20.59 11.04 -11.83
C VAL A 288 -22.03 11.02 -12.31
N THR A 289 -22.93 11.75 -11.63
CA THR A 289 -24.32 11.91 -12.07
C THR A 289 -24.31 12.18 -13.57
N LEU A 290 -24.77 11.19 -14.36
CA LEU A 290 -24.86 11.24 -15.81
C LEU A 290 -25.92 12.30 -16.18
N HIS A 291 -25.51 13.56 -16.13
CA HIS A 291 -26.03 14.57 -17.02
C HIS A 291 -24.90 14.90 -17.99
N PHE A 292 -25.16 14.48 -19.23
CA PHE A 292 -24.35 14.60 -20.43
C PHE A 292 -23.24 13.57 -20.65
N ARG A 293 -23.49 12.79 -21.72
CA ARG A 293 -22.57 11.91 -22.41
C ARG A 293 -21.23 12.60 -22.67
N LEU A 294 -20.13 11.96 -22.28
CA LEU A 294 -19.00 11.70 -23.16
C LEU A 294 -18.12 10.61 -22.53
N ARG A 295 -17.60 9.70 -23.35
CA ARG A 295 -16.55 8.75 -22.97
C ARG A 295 -15.38 9.52 -22.33
N ILE A 296 -15.25 9.48 -21.02
CA ILE A 296 -13.98 9.75 -20.36
C ILE A 296 -13.45 8.38 -19.95
N LEU A 297 -12.57 7.84 -20.80
CA LEU A 297 -11.67 6.79 -20.40
C LEU A 297 -10.90 7.25 -19.16
N LEU A 298 -10.70 6.32 -18.25
CA LEU A 298 -9.93 6.44 -17.01
C LEU A 298 -8.42 6.59 -17.31
N THR A 299 -8.02 7.49 -18.22
CA THR A 299 -6.64 7.64 -18.70
C THR A 299 -5.88 8.81 -18.07
N HIS A 300 -6.51 9.64 -17.23
CA HIS A 300 -5.84 10.83 -16.69
C HIS A 300 -6.04 10.99 -15.19
N PHE A 301 -5.49 10.06 -14.40
CA PHE A 301 -5.07 10.34 -13.02
C PHE A 301 -3.76 9.59 -12.71
N ILE A 302 -2.74 9.87 -13.51
CA ILE A 302 -1.33 9.77 -13.11
C ILE A 302 -0.68 11.06 -13.63
N ILE A 303 -0.79 12.15 -12.86
CA ILE A 303 0.10 13.29 -13.04
C ILE A 303 1.26 13.08 -12.10
N THR A 304 2.37 12.61 -12.69
CA THR A 304 3.72 12.74 -12.16
C THR A 304 3.98 14.23 -11.91
N PHE A 305 4.18 14.63 -10.65
CA PHE A 305 4.73 15.95 -10.35
C PHE A 305 6.21 15.95 -10.76
N HIS A 306 6.51 16.54 -11.91
CA HIS A 306 7.85 16.93 -12.30
C HIS A 306 7.85 18.38 -12.79
N GLN A 307 8.73 19.16 -12.16
CA GLN A 307 9.28 20.46 -12.57
C GLN A 307 8.32 21.65 -12.67
N LEU A 308 8.42 22.53 -11.67
CA LEU A 308 8.48 23.98 -11.90
C LEU A 308 9.83 24.47 -11.34
N VAL A 309 10.82 24.51 -12.22
CA VAL A 309 11.88 25.54 -12.27
C VAL A 309 11.27 26.59 -13.22
N GLY A 310 11.01 27.81 -12.80
CA GLY A 310 12.02 28.84 -12.62
C GLY A 310 11.98 29.73 -13.85
N ASP A 311 11.37 30.90 -13.70
CA ASP A 311 11.79 32.20 -14.25
C ASP A 311 11.71 33.20 -13.09
#